data_AF-A0A9E5UE89-F1
#
_entry.id   AF-A0A9E5UE89-F1
#
_cell.length_a   1.000
_cell.length_b   1.000
_cell.length_c   1.000
_cell.angle_alpha   90.00
_cell.angle_beta   90.00
_cell.angle_gamma   90.00
#
_symmetry.space_group_name_H-M   'P 1'
#
loop_
_entity.id
_entity.type
_entity.pdbx_description
1 polymer ?
#
loop_
_entity_poly.entity_id
_entity_poly.type
_entity_poly.pdbx_seq_one_letter_code
_entity_poly.pdbx_strand_id
1 'polypeptide(L)'
;MYNGFEGPLTTLMGITKGATTMTTFAKFANQSDIDNALLLAVINQIGSWEKFQECADNVIKYKVCGTPGFSHYGESIRFAQTNIDLIKELGQSIADKQRMRDNWTVFASLYHLHEDFDGDEIADIVNRPQSKEYSSVMYALSYFALREAALDYSAYILNLKAPKAEAKEALSV
;
A
#
# COMPACT_ATOMS: atom_id res chain seq x y z
N MET A 1 38.52 39.53 -11.83
CA MET A 1 38.14 38.45 -12.76
C MET A 1 37.23 37.50 -12.00
N TYR A 2 36.04 37.26 -12.57
CA TYR A 2 34.88 36.51 -12.08
C TYR A 2 34.14 37.00 -10.82
N ASN A 3 33.01 37.66 -11.12
CA ASN A 3 31.85 37.90 -10.27
C ASN A 3 30.94 36.66 -10.22
N GLY A 4 30.23 36.49 -9.10
CA GLY A 4 28.81 36.11 -9.04
C GLY A 4 28.43 34.63 -9.11
N PHE A 5 27.83 34.11 -8.03
CA PHE A 5 26.39 33.79 -8.00
C PHE A 5 25.94 33.45 -6.57
N GLU A 6 25.19 34.36 -5.95
CA GLU A 6 24.21 34.02 -4.91
C GLU A 6 22.95 33.49 -5.63
N GLY A 7 22.33 32.44 -5.09
CA GLY A 7 21.04 31.94 -5.57
C GLY A 7 20.49 30.81 -4.70
N PRO A 8 19.25 30.92 -4.18
CA PRO A 8 18.66 29.97 -3.23
C PRO A 8 18.13 28.70 -3.91
N LEU A 9 18.12 27.60 -3.16
CA LEU A 9 17.43 26.33 -3.46
C LEU A 9 15.91 26.55 -3.61
N THR A 10 15.48 26.98 -4.78
CA THR A 10 14.08 26.99 -5.18
C THR A 10 14.03 26.79 -6.68
N THR A 11 13.54 25.64 -7.13
CA THR A 11 12.61 25.47 -8.28
C THR A 11 12.50 23.98 -8.61
N LEU A 12 11.41 23.36 -8.17
CA LEU A 12 10.62 22.42 -9.00
C LEU A 12 9.14 22.74 -8.74
N MET A 13 8.75 23.98 -9.09
CA MET A 13 7.35 24.30 -9.36
C MET A 13 7.07 24.02 -10.83
N GLY A 14 6.62 22.80 -11.12
CA GLY A 14 5.82 22.52 -12.31
C GLY A 14 4.36 22.77 -11.97
N ILE A 15 3.89 24.02 -12.09
CA ILE A 15 2.46 24.32 -12.13
C ILE A 15 2.01 24.24 -13.58
N THR A 16 1.34 23.14 -13.94
CA THR A 16 0.54 23.03 -15.16
C THR A 16 -0.88 22.63 -14.80
N LYS A 17 -1.78 23.61 -14.87
CA LYS A 17 -3.22 23.55 -15.18
C LYS A 17 -4.00 22.31 -14.68
N GLY A 18 -4.55 22.45 -13.48
CA GLY A 18 -5.41 21.49 -12.79
C GLY A 18 -4.86 21.28 -11.40
N ALA A 19 -5.40 21.98 -10.39
CA ALA A 19 -4.88 21.96 -9.02
C ALA A 19 -5.19 20.61 -8.34
N THR A 20 -4.51 19.54 -8.77
CA THR A 20 -4.33 18.32 -8.00
C THR A 20 -3.19 18.60 -7.03
N THR A 21 -3.50 18.72 -5.75
CA THR A 21 -2.51 18.81 -4.67
C THR A 21 -1.48 17.70 -4.85
N MET A 22 -0.21 18.04 -5.09
CA MET A 22 0.86 17.04 -5.10
C MET A 22 0.92 16.39 -3.71
N THR A 23 0.48 15.13 -3.64
CA THR A 23 0.52 14.33 -2.42
C THR A 23 1.91 13.71 -2.29
N THR A 24 2.57 13.99 -1.17
CA THR A 24 3.86 13.38 -0.86
C THR A 24 3.64 12.07 -0.10
N PHE A 25 4.56 11.12 -0.27
CA PHE A 25 4.58 9.89 0.53
C PHE A 25 4.50 10.20 2.03
N ALA A 26 5.29 11.16 2.53
CA ALA A 26 5.29 11.52 3.95
C ALA A 26 3.91 11.97 4.48
N LYS A 27 3.11 12.68 3.67
CA LYS A 27 1.76 13.08 4.08
C LYS A 27 0.80 11.90 4.10
N PHE A 28 0.91 11.01 3.12
CA PHE A 28 0.13 9.79 3.06
C PHE A 28 0.46 8.85 4.24
N ALA A 29 1.74 8.55 4.43
CA ALA A 29 2.24 7.70 5.52
C ALA A 29 1.77 8.19 6.91
N ASN A 30 1.80 9.50 7.15
CA ASN A 30 1.33 10.07 8.42
C ASN A 30 -0.18 9.98 8.66
N GLN A 31 -0.98 9.70 7.62
CA GLN A 31 -2.43 9.53 7.73
C GLN A 31 -2.87 8.07 7.55
N SER A 32 -1.95 7.20 7.18
CA SER A 32 -2.20 5.79 6.98
C SER A 32 -2.31 5.07 8.31
N ASP A 33 -3.20 4.09 8.37
CA ASP A 33 -3.24 3.12 9.48
C ASP A 33 -2.28 1.93 9.25
N ILE A 34 -1.55 1.90 8.12
CA ILE A 34 -0.59 0.86 7.77
C ILE A 34 0.80 1.26 8.27
N ASP A 35 1.56 0.30 8.78
CA ASP A 35 2.94 0.54 9.22
C ASP A 35 3.79 1.17 8.10
N ASN A 36 4.52 2.24 8.45
CA ASN A 36 5.31 3.03 7.51
C ASN A 36 6.42 2.21 6.83
N ALA A 37 6.99 1.22 7.51
CA ALA A 37 8.00 0.34 6.92
C ALA A 37 7.38 -0.55 5.85
N LEU A 38 6.17 -1.07 6.09
CA LEU A 38 5.45 -1.86 5.09
C LEU A 38 5.06 -1.02 3.87
N LEU A 39 4.54 0.20 4.08
CA LEU A 39 4.24 1.11 2.98
C LEU A 39 5.48 1.43 2.13
N LEU A 40 6.60 1.75 2.79
CA LEU A 40 7.85 2.03 2.10
C LEU A 40 8.35 0.81 1.34
N ALA A 41 8.23 -0.39 1.91
CA ALA A 41 8.58 -1.64 1.23
C ALA A 41 7.73 -1.85 -0.03
N VAL A 42 6.40 -1.64 0.03
CA VAL A 42 5.51 -1.73 -1.14
C VAL A 42 5.92 -0.73 -2.23
N ILE A 43 6.17 0.51 -1.85
CA ILE A 43 6.57 1.58 -2.79
C ILE A 43 7.92 1.26 -3.44
N ASN A 44 8.90 0.78 -2.67
CA ASN A 44 10.20 0.38 -3.17
C ASN A 44 10.11 -0.82 -4.12
N GLN A 45 9.24 -1.79 -3.81
CA GLN A 45 8.99 -2.94 -4.68
C GLN A 45 8.43 -2.50 -6.04
N ILE A 46 7.55 -1.49 -6.06
CA ILE A 46 7.03 -0.88 -7.31
C ILE A 46 8.09 -0.04 -8.03
N GLY A 47 8.99 0.57 -7.27
CA GLY A 47 10.18 1.28 -7.75
C GLY A 47 10.15 2.79 -7.56
N SER A 48 8.99 3.40 -7.30
CA SER A 48 8.90 4.80 -6.85
C SER A 48 7.50 5.14 -6.31
N TRP A 49 7.40 6.26 -5.60
CA TRP A 49 6.13 6.81 -5.13
C TRP A 49 5.19 7.14 -6.29
N GLU A 50 5.69 7.82 -7.32
CA GLU A 50 4.93 8.23 -8.49
C GLU A 50 4.33 7.02 -9.22
N LYS A 51 5.14 5.97 -9.41
CA LYS A 51 4.67 4.71 -10.00
C LYS A 51 3.61 4.03 -9.15
N PHE A 52 3.74 4.06 -7.82
CA PHE A 52 2.69 3.55 -6.94
C PHE A 52 1.39 4.34 -7.11
N GLN A 53 1.46 5.67 -7.16
CA GLN A 53 0.28 6.53 -7.33
C GLN A 53 -0.45 6.27 -8.66
N GLU A 54 0.30 6.15 -9.77
CA GLU A 54 -0.23 5.81 -11.10
C GLU A 54 -0.90 4.42 -11.10
N CYS A 55 -0.39 3.52 -10.26
CA CYS A 55 -0.79 2.13 -10.26
C CYS A 55 -1.92 1.79 -9.27
N ALA A 56 -2.07 2.54 -8.18
CA ALA A 56 -2.98 2.23 -7.09
C ALA A 56 -4.43 2.03 -7.57
N ASP A 57 -4.92 2.89 -8.47
CA ASP A 57 -6.26 2.76 -9.07
C ASP A 57 -6.43 1.46 -9.88
N ASN A 58 -5.38 1.03 -10.59
CA ASN A 58 -5.40 -0.19 -11.40
C ASN A 58 -5.33 -1.44 -10.51
N VAL A 59 -4.56 -1.40 -9.43
CA VAL A 59 -4.51 -2.49 -8.43
C VAL A 59 -5.90 -2.71 -7.84
N ILE A 60 -6.59 -1.64 -7.44
CA ILE A 60 -7.93 -1.74 -6.84
C ILE A 60 -8.95 -2.31 -7.84
N LYS A 61 -8.93 -1.82 -9.10
CA LYS A 61 -9.95 -2.16 -10.11
C LYS A 61 -9.69 -3.50 -10.81
N TYR A 62 -8.44 -3.76 -11.16
CA TYR A 62 -8.05 -4.85 -12.05
C TYR A 62 -7.13 -5.86 -11.40
N LYS A 63 -6.73 -5.66 -10.13
CA LYS A 63 -5.78 -6.53 -9.41
C LYS A 63 -4.42 -6.66 -10.10
N VAL A 64 -4.11 -5.71 -10.97
CA VAL A 64 -2.88 -5.68 -11.74
C VAL A 64 -2.22 -4.35 -11.48
N CYS A 65 -0.96 -4.41 -11.07
CA CYS A 65 -0.10 -3.27 -11.19
C CYS A 65 0.63 -3.37 -12.53
N GLY A 66 0.32 -2.48 -13.48
CA GLY A 66 0.93 -2.46 -14.82
C GLY A 66 2.43 -2.09 -14.83
N THR A 67 3.09 -2.19 -13.68
CA THR A 67 4.51 -1.88 -13.45
C THR A 67 5.19 -3.11 -12.82
N PRO A 68 6.49 -3.30 -13.05
CA PRO A 68 7.14 -4.61 -12.88
C PRO A 68 7.12 -5.16 -11.44
N GLY A 69 6.99 -4.31 -10.42
CA GLY A 69 7.29 -4.64 -9.02
C GLY A 69 6.60 -5.86 -8.44
N PHE A 70 5.33 -6.10 -8.78
CA PHE A 70 4.59 -7.27 -8.31
C PHE A 70 4.25 -8.27 -9.43
N SER A 71 4.70 -7.99 -10.66
CA SER A 71 4.43 -8.85 -11.83
C SER A 71 5.34 -10.08 -11.92
N HIS A 72 6.47 -10.08 -11.19
CA HIS A 72 7.41 -11.19 -11.17
C HIS A 72 7.17 -12.09 -9.96
N TYR A 73 6.65 -13.30 -10.21
CA TYR A 73 6.29 -14.28 -9.19
C TYR A 73 7.36 -14.47 -8.10
N GLY A 74 8.63 -14.66 -8.48
CA GLY A 74 9.72 -14.86 -7.53
C GLY A 74 10.13 -13.62 -6.73
N GLU A 75 9.89 -12.41 -7.25
CA GLU A 75 10.16 -11.16 -6.52
C GLU A 75 9.06 -10.90 -5.49
N SER A 76 7.80 -11.10 -5.88
CA SER A 76 6.62 -11.04 -5.02
C SER A 76 6.71 -12.01 -3.84
N ILE A 77 7.18 -13.25 -4.07
CA ILE A 77 7.43 -14.21 -2.99
C ILE A 77 8.48 -13.69 -2.01
N ARG A 78 9.63 -13.20 -2.51
CA ARG A 78 10.71 -12.68 -1.65
C ARG A 78 10.27 -11.46 -0.86
N PHE A 79 9.45 -10.60 -1.46
CA PHE A 79 8.83 -9.48 -0.77
C PHE A 79 8.01 -9.96 0.44
N ALA A 80 7.10 -10.91 0.24
CA ALA A 80 6.27 -11.43 1.32
C ALA A 80 7.09 -12.12 2.41
N GLN A 81 8.09 -12.93 2.03
CA GLN A 81 8.98 -13.59 2.98
C GLN A 81 9.74 -12.58 3.86
N THR A 82 10.22 -11.50 3.25
CA THR A 82 11.00 -10.47 3.96
C THR A 82 10.15 -9.63 4.91
N ASN A 83 8.87 -9.42 4.56
CA ASN A 83 7.97 -8.52 5.29
C ASN A 83 6.83 -9.28 5.99
N ILE A 84 6.97 -10.60 6.21
CA ILE A 84 5.86 -11.46 6.63
C ILE A 84 5.23 -11.02 7.95
N ASP A 85 6.03 -10.52 8.89
CA ASP A 85 5.52 -10.10 10.20
C ASP A 85 4.73 -8.80 10.10
N LEU A 86 5.20 -7.83 9.32
CA LEU A 86 4.44 -6.60 9.02
C LEU A 86 3.13 -6.91 8.28
N ILE A 87 3.14 -7.89 7.38
CA ILE A 87 1.94 -8.33 6.66
C ILE A 87 0.95 -8.99 7.65
N LYS A 88 1.43 -9.82 8.57
CA LYS A 88 0.62 -10.42 9.65
C LYS A 88 0.00 -9.36 10.55
N GLU A 89 0.76 -8.34 10.92
CA GLU A 89 0.28 -7.21 11.74
C GLU A 89 -0.79 -6.40 11.01
N LEU A 90 -0.60 -6.10 9.72
CA LEU A 90 -1.62 -5.47 8.89
C LEU A 90 -2.90 -6.33 8.84
N GLY A 91 -2.75 -7.63 8.61
CA GLY A 91 -3.86 -8.58 8.64
C GLY A 91 -4.59 -8.58 9.98
N GLN A 92 -3.86 -8.50 11.09
CA GLN A 92 -4.44 -8.48 12.44
C GLN A 92 -5.19 -7.16 12.70
N SER A 93 -4.61 -6.03 12.31
CA SER A 93 -5.28 -4.72 12.39
C SER A 93 -6.60 -4.70 11.63
N ILE A 94 -6.63 -5.31 10.43
CA ILE A 94 -7.86 -5.47 9.65
C ILE A 94 -8.84 -6.41 10.34
N ALA A 95 -8.37 -7.53 10.89
CA ALA A 95 -9.20 -8.48 11.61
C ALA A 95 -9.89 -7.81 12.80
N ASP A 96 -9.16 -7.03 13.59
CA ASP A 96 -9.67 -6.30 14.74
C ASP A 96 -10.73 -5.27 14.32
N LYS A 97 -10.47 -4.50 13.25
CA LYS A 97 -11.41 -3.52 12.69
C LYS A 97 -12.70 -4.16 12.19
N GLN A 98 -12.60 -5.35 11.57
CA GLN A 98 -13.73 -6.08 11.00
C GLN A 98 -14.37 -7.07 11.97
N ARG A 99 -13.86 -7.19 13.20
CA ARG A 99 -14.29 -8.19 14.21
C ARG A 99 -14.19 -9.64 13.69
N MET A 100 -13.14 -9.91 12.93
CA MET A 100 -12.78 -11.26 12.46
C MET A 100 -11.93 -11.97 13.51
N ARG A 101 -11.80 -13.29 13.38
CA ARG A 101 -11.10 -14.14 14.37
C ARG A 101 -9.63 -13.75 14.52
N ASP A 102 -8.93 -13.63 13.40
CA ASP A 102 -7.48 -13.41 13.32
C ASP A 102 -7.07 -12.94 11.92
N ASN A 103 -5.79 -12.58 11.77
CA ASN A 103 -5.18 -12.23 10.49
C ASN A 103 -5.29 -13.35 9.43
N TRP A 104 -5.26 -14.62 9.83
CA TRP A 104 -5.35 -15.75 8.90
C TRP A 104 -6.73 -15.85 8.25
N THR A 105 -7.78 -15.57 9.03
CA THR A 105 -9.17 -15.48 8.53
C THR A 105 -9.29 -14.33 7.54
N VAL A 106 -8.61 -13.21 7.77
CA VAL A 106 -8.52 -12.12 6.79
C VAL A 106 -7.87 -12.63 5.52
N PHE A 107 -6.72 -13.29 5.59
CA PHE A 107 -6.02 -13.80 4.41
C PHE A 107 -6.83 -14.84 3.63
N ALA A 108 -7.54 -15.73 4.31
CA ALA A 108 -8.45 -16.70 3.68
C ALA A 108 -9.64 -16.02 2.99
N SER A 109 -10.14 -14.92 3.55
CA SER A 109 -11.24 -14.14 2.95
C SER A 109 -10.83 -13.35 1.70
N LEU A 110 -9.53 -13.27 1.42
CA LEU A 110 -9.00 -12.47 0.33
C LEU A 110 -8.79 -13.29 -0.94
N TYR A 111 -9.37 -12.76 -2.01
CA TYR A 111 -9.18 -13.22 -3.38
C TYR A 111 -7.70 -13.20 -3.76
N HIS A 112 -7.02 -14.36 -3.79
CA HIS A 112 -5.87 -14.69 -4.68
C HIS A 112 -5.23 -16.05 -4.41
N LEU A 113 -5.65 -16.79 -3.40
CA LEU A 113 -5.32 -18.21 -3.33
C LEU A 113 -6.12 -18.90 -4.45
N HIS A 114 -5.42 -19.53 -5.39
CA HIS A 114 -6.03 -20.33 -6.46
C HIS A 114 -6.77 -21.56 -5.92
N GLU A 115 -6.61 -21.83 -4.63
CA GLU A 115 -7.16 -22.92 -3.86
C GLU A 115 -7.86 -22.32 -2.63
N ASP A 116 -9.00 -22.90 -2.26
CA ASP A 116 -9.79 -22.47 -1.10
C ASP A 116 -9.12 -22.95 0.19
N PHE A 117 -8.05 -22.27 0.61
CA PHE A 117 -7.46 -22.50 1.93
C PHE A 117 -8.25 -21.75 3.00
N ASP A 118 -8.52 -22.42 4.11
CA ASP A 118 -8.97 -21.74 5.31
C ASP A 118 -7.81 -21.03 6.04
N GLY A 119 -8.14 -20.25 7.07
CA GLY A 119 -7.12 -19.51 7.83
C GLY A 119 -6.12 -20.43 8.54
N ASP A 120 -6.55 -21.57 9.04
CA ASP A 120 -5.69 -22.50 9.77
C ASP A 120 -4.71 -23.21 8.81
N GLU A 121 -5.16 -23.54 7.59
CA GLU A 121 -4.33 -24.05 6.51
C GLU A 121 -3.29 -23.04 6.04
N ILE A 122 -3.66 -21.77 5.87
CA ILE A 122 -2.70 -20.70 5.53
C ILE A 122 -1.65 -20.59 6.63
N ALA A 123 -2.07 -20.56 7.90
CA ALA A 123 -1.14 -20.47 9.03
C ALA A 123 -0.15 -21.65 9.04
N ASP A 124 -0.63 -22.87 8.80
CA ASP A 124 0.19 -24.08 8.74
C ASP A 124 1.16 -24.07 7.54
N ILE A 125 0.71 -23.60 6.37
CA ILE A 125 1.57 -23.44 5.18
C ILE A 125 2.67 -22.42 5.45
N VAL A 126 2.35 -21.24 6.01
CA VAL A 126 3.33 -20.19 6.32
C VAL A 126 4.40 -20.69 7.29
N ASN A 127 4.05 -21.58 8.22
CA ASN A 127 4.99 -22.17 9.17
C ASN A 127 5.77 -23.39 8.62
N ARG A 128 5.51 -23.80 7.38
CA ARG A 128 6.14 -24.96 6.72
C ARG A 128 6.65 -24.59 5.32
N PRO A 129 7.83 -23.92 5.20
CA PRO A 129 8.37 -23.48 3.91
C PRO A 129 8.57 -24.58 2.85
N GLN A 130 8.61 -25.84 3.26
CA GLN A 130 8.69 -27.02 2.40
C GLN A 130 7.34 -27.46 1.78
N SER A 131 6.23 -26.85 2.18
CA SER A 131 4.91 -27.08 1.56
C SER A 131 4.98 -26.72 0.08
N LYS A 132 4.28 -27.49 -0.76
CA LYS A 132 4.24 -27.24 -2.22
C LYS A 132 3.46 -25.96 -2.53
N GLU A 133 2.59 -25.57 -1.60
CA GLU A 133 1.67 -24.44 -1.66
C GLU A 133 2.31 -23.15 -1.10
N TYR A 134 3.46 -23.25 -0.41
CA TYR A 134 4.13 -22.12 0.26
C TYR A 134 4.37 -20.92 -0.66
N SER A 135 4.87 -21.17 -1.87
CA SER A 135 5.13 -20.10 -2.86
C SER A 135 3.86 -19.40 -3.31
N SER A 136 2.76 -20.14 -3.47
CA SER A 136 1.45 -19.58 -3.84
C SER A 136 0.88 -18.72 -2.71
N VAL A 137 1.01 -19.18 -1.46
CA VAL A 137 0.60 -18.40 -0.28
C VAL A 137 1.43 -17.13 -0.13
N MET A 138 2.76 -17.21 -0.24
CA MET A 138 3.62 -16.02 -0.19
C MET A 138 3.30 -15.02 -1.31
N TYR A 139 3.05 -15.52 -2.52
CA TYR A 139 2.63 -14.68 -3.63
C TYR A 139 1.31 -13.96 -3.33
N ALA A 140 0.30 -14.67 -2.83
CA ALA A 140 -0.99 -14.06 -2.45
C ALA A 140 -0.82 -13.00 -1.35
N LEU A 141 -0.01 -13.27 -0.32
CA LEU A 141 0.27 -12.33 0.77
C LEU A 141 0.97 -11.05 0.28
N SER A 142 1.84 -11.15 -0.72
CA SER A 142 2.47 -9.97 -1.34
C SER A 142 1.43 -9.06 -2.02
N TYR A 143 0.47 -9.66 -2.72
CA TYR A 143 -0.61 -8.95 -3.40
C TYR A 143 -1.61 -8.35 -2.42
N PHE A 144 -1.86 -9.03 -1.30
CA PHE A 144 -2.64 -8.47 -0.20
C PHE A 144 -2.01 -7.16 0.30
N ALA A 145 -0.72 -7.15 0.63
CA ALA A 145 -0.03 -5.94 1.08
C ALA A 145 -0.12 -4.79 0.06
N LEU A 146 0.10 -5.11 -1.22
CA LEU A 146 -0.05 -4.14 -2.31
C LEU A 146 -1.46 -3.56 -2.39
N ARG A 147 -2.48 -4.41 -2.33
CA ARG A 147 -3.89 -4.02 -2.47
C ARG A 147 -4.31 -3.12 -1.31
N GLU A 148 -3.99 -3.50 -0.09
CA GLU A 148 -4.38 -2.71 1.09
C GLU A 148 -3.67 -1.35 1.10
N ALA A 149 -2.39 -1.29 0.73
CA ALA A 149 -1.69 -0.02 0.54
C ALA A 149 -2.37 0.85 -0.52
N ALA A 150 -2.79 0.27 -1.65
CA ALA A 150 -3.50 0.99 -2.69
C ALA A 150 -4.88 1.49 -2.22
N LEU A 151 -5.65 0.67 -1.51
CA LEU A 151 -6.95 1.05 -0.93
C LEU A 151 -6.81 2.21 0.05
N ASP A 152 -5.84 2.13 0.95
CA ASP A 152 -5.57 3.17 1.93
C ASP A 152 -5.15 4.49 1.26
N TYR A 153 -4.31 4.42 0.22
CA TYR A 153 -3.98 5.58 -0.59
C TYR A 153 -5.20 6.18 -1.30
N SER A 154 -6.09 5.34 -1.84
CA SER A 154 -7.33 5.80 -2.48
C SER A 154 -8.24 6.53 -1.49
N ALA A 155 -8.40 5.98 -0.28
CA ALA A 155 -9.15 6.63 0.80
C ALA A 155 -8.55 7.98 1.20
N TYR A 156 -7.22 8.05 1.34
CA TYR A 156 -6.50 9.30 1.57
C TYR A 156 -6.77 10.36 0.48
N ILE A 157 -6.75 9.96 -0.79
CA ILE A 157 -7.04 10.87 -1.91
C ILE A 157 -8.49 11.35 -1.90
N LEU A 158 -9.44 10.48 -1.55
CA LEU A 158 -10.86 10.87 -1.41
C LEU A 158 -11.04 11.88 -0.28
N ASN A 159 -10.40 11.67 0.87
CA ASN A 159 -10.45 12.60 2.00
C ASN A 159 -9.85 13.97 1.66
N LEU A 160 -8.83 14.04 0.81
CA LEU A 160 -8.30 15.31 0.32
C LEU A 160 -9.23 16.03 -0.66
N LYS A 161 -10.03 15.29 -1.41
CA LYS A 161 -10.99 15.83 -2.39
C LYS A 161 -12.34 16.19 -1.78
N ALA A 162 -12.64 15.69 -0.58
CA ALA A 162 -13.85 16.06 0.15
C ALA A 162 -13.85 17.59 0.37
N PRO A 163 -14.91 18.31 -0.03
CA PRO A 163 -14.99 19.74 0.23
C PRO A 163 -14.88 19.97 1.74
N LYS A 164 -14.02 20.90 2.17
CA LYS A 164 -13.92 21.38 3.56
C LYS A 164 -15.16 22.21 3.93
N ALA A 165 -16.35 21.69 3.70
CA ALA A 165 -17.60 22.29 4.16
C ALA A 165 -17.76 21.91 5.63
N GLU A 166 -17.10 22.64 6.53
CA GLU A 166 -17.41 22.73 7.98
C GLU A 166 -16.40 23.57 8.79
N ALA A 167 -15.42 24.23 8.17
CA ALA A 167 -14.48 25.10 8.89
C ALA A 167 -14.92 26.57 9.01
N LYS A 168 -16.13 26.94 8.54
CA LYS A 168 -16.59 28.34 8.51
C LYS A 168 -17.77 28.67 9.43
N GLU A 169 -18.38 27.69 10.11
CA GLU A 169 -19.52 27.95 10.99
C GLU A 169 -19.15 28.00 12.49
N ALA A 170 -17.92 27.59 12.86
CA ALA A 170 -17.43 27.65 14.24
C ALA A 170 -16.71 28.97 14.62
N LEU A 171 -16.72 29.97 13.75
CA LEU A 171 -16.08 31.29 13.97
C LEU A 171 -17.05 32.47 13.80
N SER A 172 -18.35 32.20 13.76
CA SER A 172 -19.41 33.21 13.67
C SER A 172 -20.51 33.05 14.73
N VAL A 173 -20.19 32.49 15.90
CA VAL A 173 -21.07 32.55 17.09
C VAL A 173 -20.33 33.24 18.23
#